data_AF-A0A0C1UIU4-F1
#
_entry.id   AF-A0A0C1UIU4-F1
#
_cell.length_a   1.000
_cell.length_b   1.000
_cell.length_c   1.000
_cell.angle_alpha   90.00
_cell.angle_beta   90.00
_cell.angle_gamma   90.00
#
_symmetry.space_group_name_H-M   'P 1'
#
loop_
_entity.id
_entity.type
_entity.pdbx_description
1 polymer ?
#
loop_
_entity_poly.entity_id
_entity_poly.type
_entity_poly.pdbx_seq_one_letter_code
_entity_poly.pdbx_strand_id
1 'polypeptide(L)' 'MTDPSQTASTGHASPGSGGDYDPESIPIRSAATVLILADRPDLQVLMLKRNARSVFVGDMWVFPGGAVDPEDAT' A
#
# COMPACT_ATOMS: atom_id res chain seq x y z
N MET A 1 15.84 9.55 -3.01
CA MET A 1 16.89 8.80 -3.76
C MET A 1 16.40 7.37 -3.85
N THR A 2 15.84 6.97 -5.00
CA THR A 2 15.25 5.63 -5.17
C THR A 2 16.38 4.60 -5.21
N ASP A 3 16.39 3.65 -4.28
CA ASP A 3 17.33 2.53 -4.30
C ASP A 3 16.96 1.58 -5.45
N PRO A 4 17.85 1.37 -6.45
CA PRO A 4 17.57 0.51 -7.60
C PRO A 4 17.51 -0.99 -7.26
N SER A 5 17.75 -1.40 -6.01
CA SER A 5 17.80 -2.82 -5.60
C SER A 5 16.48 -3.40 -5.06
N GLN A 6 15.39 -2.62 -4.98
CA GLN A 6 14.08 -3.16 -4.62
C GLN A 6 13.40 -3.76 -5.86
N THR A 7 13.78 -4.99 -6.22
CA THR A 7 13.09 -5.79 -7.24
C THR A 7 11.73 -6.25 -6.71
N ALA A 8 10.68 -6.15 -7.52
CA ALA A 8 9.34 -6.57 -7.11
C ALA A 8 9.34 -8.08 -6.83
N SER A 9 8.60 -8.51 -5.81
CA SER A 9 8.34 -9.93 -5.58
C SER A 9 7.68 -10.51 -6.83
N THR A 10 8.22 -11.61 -7.36
CA THR A 10 7.68 -12.34 -8.52
C THR A 10 6.37 -13.05 -8.13
N GLY A 11 5.32 -12.26 -7.90
CA GLY A 11 4.00 -12.71 -7.56
C GLY A 11 3.26 -13.32 -8.75
N HIS A 12 2.39 -14.29 -8.43
CA HIS A 12 1.56 -15.10 -9.33
C HIS A 12 0.91 -14.30 -10.48
N ALA A 13 0.90 -14.87 -11.68
CA ALA A 13 0.31 -14.24 -12.88
C ALA A 13 -1.12 -13.77 -12.59
N SER A 14 -1.34 -12.45 -12.65
CA SER A 14 -2.69 -11.87 -12.52
C SER A 14 -3.57 -12.28 -13.70
N PRO A 15 -4.85 -12.65 -13.47
CA PRO A 15 -5.78 -12.99 -14.53
C PRO A 15 -6.27 -11.70 -15.19
N GLY A 16 -5.46 -11.19 -16.12
CA GLY A 16 -5.74 -9.99 -16.89
C GLY A 16 -4.70 -9.81 -17.97
N SER A 17 -4.82 -10.56 -19.07
CA SER A 17 -3.94 -10.46 -20.23
C SER A 17 -4.23 -9.19 -21.04
N GLY A 18 -3.90 -8.02 -20.49
CA GLY A 18 -3.65 -6.82 -21.29
C GLY A 18 -2.19 -6.87 -21.71
N GLY A 19 -1.93 -7.05 -23.00
CA GLY A 19 -0.62 -7.44 -23.56
C GLY A 19 0.56 -6.48 -23.39
N ASP A 20 0.40 -5.37 -22.65
CA ASP A 20 1.42 -4.33 -22.46
C ASP A 20 1.76 -4.08 -20.98
N TYR A 21 1.25 -4.88 -20.05
CA TYR A 21 1.61 -4.77 -18.63
C TYR A 21 2.94 -5.46 -18.35
N ASP A 22 4.01 -4.68 -18.23
CA ASP A 22 5.29 -5.13 -17.69
C ASP A 22 5.38 -4.77 -16.19
N PRO A 23 5.18 -5.72 -15.26
CA PRO A 23 5.25 -5.45 -13.82
C PRO A 23 6.63 -4.94 -13.38
N GLU A 24 7.71 -5.33 -14.07
CA GLU A 24 9.06 -4.92 -13.75
C GLU A 24 9.33 -3.45 -14.14
N SER A 25 8.51 -2.89 -15.03
CA SER A 25 8.59 -1.48 -15.43
C SER A 25 7.96 -0.52 -14.40
N ILE A 26 7.20 -1.04 -13.42
CA ILE A 26 6.47 -0.22 -12.46
C ILE A 26 7.36 0.10 -11.26
N PRO A 27 7.71 1.38 -11.01
CA PRO A 27 8.56 1.74 -9.89
C PRO A 27 7.87 1.45 -8.56
N ILE A 28 8.54 0.68 -7.70
CA ILE A 28 8.07 0.42 -6.33
C ILE A 28 8.17 1.71 -5.52
N ARG A 29 7.08 2.03 -4.82
CA ARG A 29 7.02 3.18 -3.91
C ARG A 29 7.01 2.68 -2.48
N SER A 30 7.94 3.19 -1.66
CA SER A 30 7.93 2.95 -0.23
C SER A 30 6.63 3.46 0.39
N ALA A 31 6.03 2.63 1.23
CA ALA A 31 4.81 2.95 1.96
C ALA A 31 4.92 2.41 3.40
N ALA A 32 4.28 3.09 4.33
CA ALA A 32 4.16 2.67 5.72
C ALA A 32 2.69 2.52 6.10
N THR A 33 2.39 1.51 6.91
CA THR A 33 1.06 1.26 7.47
C THR A 33 1.20 1.04 8.97
N VAL A 34 0.31 1.64 9.76
CA VAL A 34 0.33 1.52 11.21
C VAL A 34 -0.92 0.79 11.70
N LEU A 35 -0.73 -0.15 12.63
CA LEU A 35 -1.82 -0.80 13.34
C LEU A 35 -1.93 -0.14 14.71
N ILE A 36 -2.94 0.70 14.88
CA ILE A 36 -3.25 1.30 16.17
C ILE A 36 -4.19 0.35 16.89
N LEU A 37 -3.71 -0.21 18.00
CA LEU A 37 -4.42 -1.21 18.78
C LEU A 37 -5.00 -0.60 20.05
N ALA A 38 -6.18 -1.08 20.42
CA ALA A 38 -6.76 -0.86 21.75
C ALA A 38 -7.20 -2.22 22.28
N ASP A 39 -6.68 -2.61 23.43
CA ASP A 39 -6.94 -3.92 24.01
C ASP A 39 -8.07 -3.84 25.05
N ARG A 40 -9.36 -3.62 24.67
CA ARG A 40 -10.54 -3.70 25.59
C ARG A 40 -11.94 -3.72 24.94
N PRO A 41 -12.90 -4.48 25.50
CA PRO A 41 -12.70 -5.74 26.24
C PRO A 41 -12.08 -6.83 25.35
N ASP A 42 -12.19 -6.67 24.03
CA ASP A 42 -11.54 -7.45 23.00
C ASP A 42 -10.43 -6.63 22.32
N LEU A 43 -9.53 -7.29 21.60
CA LEU A 43 -8.52 -6.61 20.78
C LEU A 43 -9.20 -5.87 19.62
N GLN A 44 -9.02 -4.56 19.58
CA GLN A 44 -9.53 -3.69 18.53
C GLN A 44 -8.39 -3.07 17.75
N VAL A 45 -8.62 -2.82 16.47
CA VAL A 45 -7.71 -2.11 15.58
C VAL A 45 -8.44 -0.95 14.91
N LEU A 46 -7.81 0.23 14.88
CA LEU A 46 -8.37 1.38 14.18
C LEU A 46 -8.35 1.15 12.67
N MET A 47 -9.50 1.30 12.02
CA MET A 47 -9.64 1.31 10.56
C MET A 47 -10.31 2.60 10.10
N LEU A 48 -9.98 3.01 8.87
CA LEU A 48 -10.52 4.18 8.19
C LEU A 48 -11.34 3.73 6.98
N LYS A 49 -12.48 4.38 6.75
CA LYS A 49 -13.22 4.23 5.49
C LYS A 49 -12.71 5.28 4.50
N ARG A 50 -12.06 4.86 3.41
CA ARG A 50 -11.56 5.78 2.40
C ARG A 50 -12.70 6.46 1.65
N ASN A 51 -12.46 7.71 1.26
CA ASN A 51 -13.40 8.45 0.44
C ASN A 51 -13.69 7.69 -0.87
N ALA A 52 -14.96 7.55 -1.23
CA ALA A 52 -15.38 6.83 -2.43
C ALA A 52 -14.82 7.44 -3.74
N ARG A 53 -14.47 8.72 -3.75
CA ARG A 53 -13.86 9.40 -4.90
C ARG A 53 -12.34 9.22 -4.98
N SER A 54 -11.74 8.40 -4.13
CA SER A 54 -10.30 8.16 -4.17
C SER A 54 -9.93 7.34 -5.41
N VAL A 55 -8.94 7.82 -6.17
CA VAL A 55 -8.43 7.18 -7.40
C VAL A 55 -7.79 5.81 -7.17
N PHE A 56 -7.41 5.54 -5.93
CA PHE A 56 -6.85 4.27 -5.48
C PHE A 56 -7.79 3.73 -4.41
N VAL A 57 -8.01 2.43 -4.31
CA VAL A 57 -8.74 1.75 -3.19
C VAL A 57 -9.89 2.57 -2.54
N GLY A 58 -10.78 3.12 -3.37
CA GLY A 58 -11.90 3.98 -2.93
C GLY A 58 -13.01 3.17 -2.25
N ASP A 59 -13.70 3.79 -1.29
CA ASP A 59 -14.80 3.20 -0.50
C ASP A 59 -14.41 1.94 0.32
N MET A 60 -13.12 1.59 0.39
CA MET A 60 -12.61 0.46 1.16
C MET A 60 -12.26 0.84 2.60
N TRP A 61 -12.38 -0.15 3.49
CA TRP A 61 -11.82 -0.09 4.83
C TRP A 61 -10.32 -0.38 4.80
N VAL A 62 -9.52 0.52 5.36
CA VAL A 62 -8.05 0.43 5.34
C VAL A 62 -7.48 0.74 6.71
N PHE A 63 -6.27 0.25 6.99
CA PHE A 63 -5.49 0.76 8.11
C PHE A 63 -4.91 2.14 7.78
N PRO A 64 -4.64 2.98 8.79
CA PRO A 64 -3.92 4.23 8.57
C PRO A 64 -2.53 3.98 7.96
N GLY A 65 -2.16 4.78 6.97
CA GLY A 65 -0.91 4.62 6.26
C GLY A 65 -0.85 5.46 4.99
N GLY A 66 0.28 5.42 4.30
CA GLY A 66 0.53 6.23 3.12
C GLY A 66 1.90 5.98 2.49
N ALA A 67 2.20 6.74 1.45
CA ALA A 67 3.55 6.81 0.89
C ALA A 67 4.51 7.41 1.94
N VAL A 68 5.74 6.94 1.94
CA VAL A 68 6.82 7.52 2.76
C VAL A 68 7.31 8.80 2.08
N ASP A 69 7.35 9.90 2.81
CA ASP A 69 7.90 11.16 2.33
C ASP A 69 9.44 11.15 2.47
N PRO A 70 10.18 11.86 1.59
CA PRO A 70 11.65 11.89 1.68
C PRO A 70 12.20 12.37 3.03
N GLU A 71 11.43 13.17 3.76
CA GLU A 71 11.77 13.70 5.07
C GLU A 71 11.60 12.69 6.22
N ASP A 72 10.85 11.60 6.02
CA ASP A 72 10.67 10.54 7.04
C ASP A 72 11.96 9.74 7.31
N ALA A 73 12.95 9.85 6.43
CA ALA A 73 14.21 9.09 6.50
C ALA A 73 15.30 9.77 7.37
N THR A 74 15.00 10.89 8.02
CA THR A 74 15.94 11.70 8.83
C THR A 74 15.59 11.64 10.31
#